data_AF-A0A848D932-F1
#
_entry.id   AF-A0A848D932-F1
#
_cell.length_a   1.000
_cell.length_b   1.000
_cell.length_c   1.000
_cell.angle_alpha   90.00
_cell.angle_beta   90.00
_cell.angle_gamma   90.00
#
_symmetry.space_group_name_H-M   'P 1'
#
loop_
_entity.id
_entity.type
_entity.pdbx_description
1 polymer ?
#
loop_
_entity_poly.entity_id
_entity_poly.type
_entity_poly.pdbx_seq_one_letter_code
_entity_poly.pdbx_strand_id
1 'polypeptide(L)'
;METLLWYKRLNIGKDGFDSDLNELNAKIIFVDVDLSDSVTENAIKFGKQFPFKYHARDYVIGSVAESEGSYLITDNVKHFRWLSDKIPVMAPEEFVYTCVKKNYI
;
A
#
# COMPACT_ATOMS: atom_id res chain seq x y z
N MET A 1 1.67 -11.56 -2.98
CA MET A 1 2.53 -12.76 -3.11
C MET A 1 3.46 -12.97 -1.92
N GLU A 2 4.20 -11.95 -1.49
CA GLU A 2 5.18 -12.10 -0.39
C GLU A 2 4.55 -12.47 0.95
N THR A 3 3.45 -11.84 1.31
CA THR A 3 2.70 -12.17 2.54
C THR A 3 2.26 -13.64 2.53
N LEU A 4 1.66 -14.12 1.43
CA LEU A 4 1.29 -15.54 1.31
C LEU A 4 2.51 -16.48 1.37
N LEU A 5 3.67 -16.07 0.84
CA LEU A 5 4.90 -16.86 0.97
C LEU A 5 5.34 -16.98 2.44
N TRP A 6 5.20 -15.91 3.22
CA TRP A 6 5.50 -15.92 4.66
C TRP A 6 4.60 -16.92 5.41
N TYR A 7 3.29 -16.91 5.17
CA TYR A 7 2.35 -17.88 5.74
C TYR A 7 2.72 -19.33 5.41
N LYS A 8 3.12 -19.59 4.16
CA LYS A 8 3.58 -20.92 3.73
C LYS A 8 4.86 -21.33 4.46
N ARG A 9 5.81 -20.41 4.67
CA ARG A 9 7.05 -20.68 5.41
C ARG A 9 6.81 -21.00 6.89
N LEU A 10 5.74 -20.49 7.46
CA LEU A 10 5.31 -20.80 8.83
C LEU A 10 4.47 -22.07 8.96
N ASN A 11 4.27 -22.83 7.87
CA ASN A 11 3.36 -23.98 7.80
C ASN A 11 1.90 -23.66 8.16
N ILE A 12 1.49 -22.39 8.09
CA ILE A 12 0.09 -21.96 8.26
C ILE A 12 -0.67 -22.14 6.94
N GLY A 13 0.00 -21.89 5.81
CA GLY A 13 -0.58 -22.10 4.48
C GLY A 13 -1.56 -21.02 4.03
N LYS A 14 -2.32 -21.31 2.96
CA LYS A 14 -3.26 -20.36 2.37
C LYS A 14 -4.47 -20.10 3.27
N ASP A 15 -4.93 -21.11 4.00
CA ASP A 15 -6.15 -21.01 4.79
C ASP A 15 -6.02 -20.00 5.93
N GLY A 16 -4.88 -19.96 6.62
CA GLY A 16 -4.65 -18.92 7.64
C GLY A 16 -4.49 -17.53 7.04
N PHE A 17 -3.88 -17.40 5.85
CA PHE A 17 -3.81 -16.10 5.16
C PHE A 17 -5.21 -15.59 4.80
N ASP A 18 -6.07 -16.46 4.29
CA ASP A 18 -7.45 -16.11 3.96
C ASP A 18 -8.28 -15.81 5.22
N SER A 19 -8.03 -16.53 6.32
CA SER A 19 -8.66 -16.26 7.63
C SER A 19 -8.34 -14.85 8.13
N ASP A 20 -7.07 -14.46 8.15
CA ASP A 20 -6.65 -13.13 8.60
C ASP A 20 -7.18 -12.02 7.69
N LEU A 21 -7.24 -12.24 6.37
CA LEU A 21 -7.88 -11.28 5.45
C LEU A 21 -9.35 -11.06 5.80
N ASN A 22 -10.09 -12.14 6.09
CA ASN A 22 -11.50 -12.05 6.48
C ASN A 22 -11.66 -11.33 7.82
N GLU A 23 -10.83 -11.64 8.82
CA GLU A 23 -10.88 -11.00 10.14
C GLU A 23 -10.58 -9.51 10.07
N LEU A 24 -9.60 -9.12 9.24
CA LEU A 24 -9.25 -7.72 9.01
C LEU A 24 -10.23 -6.99 8.08
N ASN A 25 -11.24 -7.68 7.53
CA ASN A 25 -12.12 -7.18 6.48
C ASN A 25 -11.30 -6.57 5.30
N ALA A 26 -10.20 -7.22 4.95
CA ALA A 26 -9.26 -6.77 3.94
C ALA A 26 -9.57 -7.41 2.58
N LYS A 27 -9.41 -6.65 1.50
CA LYS A 27 -9.54 -7.13 0.12
C LYS A 27 -8.19 -7.20 -0.59
N ILE A 28 -8.02 -8.18 -1.46
CA ILE A 28 -6.89 -8.23 -2.39
C ILE A 28 -7.26 -7.42 -3.64
N ILE A 29 -6.45 -6.43 -3.96
CA ILE A 29 -6.54 -5.71 -5.25
C ILE A 29 -5.62 -6.41 -6.25
N PHE A 30 -6.17 -6.74 -7.41
CA PHE A 30 -5.42 -7.30 -8.53
C PHE A 30 -4.90 -6.18 -9.42
N VAL A 31 -3.71 -6.38 -10.00
CA VAL A 31 -3.15 -5.46 -10.99
C VAL A 31 -3.73 -5.83 -12.35
N ASP A 32 -4.58 -4.96 -12.88
CA ASP A 32 -5.12 -5.03 -14.24
C ASP A 32 -4.37 -4.08 -15.20
N VAL A 33 -4.88 -3.94 -16.42
CA VAL A 33 -4.25 -3.12 -17.46
C VAL A 33 -4.28 -1.64 -17.07
N ASP A 34 -5.42 -1.13 -16.61
CA ASP A 34 -5.60 0.28 -16.26
C ASP A 34 -4.68 0.67 -15.09
N LEU A 35 -4.60 -0.18 -14.07
CA LEU A 35 -3.68 0.02 -12.96
C LEU A 35 -2.21 -0.11 -13.40
N SER A 36 -1.90 -1.00 -14.35
CA SER A 36 -0.54 -1.12 -14.90
C SER A 36 -0.11 0.16 -15.61
N ASP A 37 -1.00 0.74 -16.40
CA ASP A 37 -0.75 2.01 -17.09
C ASP A 37 -0.49 3.12 -16.07
N SER A 38 -1.36 3.27 -15.05
CA SER A 38 -1.17 4.25 -13.96
C SER A 38 0.17 4.08 -13.23
N VAL A 39 0.57 2.84 -12.93
CA VAL A 39 1.87 2.52 -12.31
C VAL A 39 3.02 2.99 -13.18
N THR A 40 2.97 2.75 -14.50
CA THR A 40 4.05 3.15 -15.41
C THR A 40 4.11 4.66 -15.62
N GLU A 41 2.97 5.35 -15.68
CA GLU A 41 2.90 6.81 -15.76
C GLU A 41 3.53 7.47 -14.53
N ASN A 42 3.17 6.98 -13.33
CA ASN A 42 3.77 7.43 -12.09
C ASN A 42 5.29 7.16 -12.06
N ALA A 43 5.73 5.98 -12.53
CA ALA A 43 7.14 5.64 -12.62
C ALA A 43 7.92 6.50 -13.62
N ILE A 44 7.33 6.87 -14.76
CA ILE A 44 7.94 7.80 -15.73
C ILE A 44 8.08 9.19 -15.10
N LYS A 45 7.03 9.65 -14.42
CA LYS A 45 6.97 11.00 -13.83
C LYS A 45 7.95 11.18 -12.68
N PHE A 46 8.04 10.20 -11.78
CA PHE A 46 8.82 10.32 -10.53
C PHE A 46 10.10 9.47 -10.51
N GLY A 47 10.37 8.70 -11.58
CA GLY A 47 11.47 7.74 -11.68
C GLY A 47 12.87 8.33 -11.50
N LYS A 48 13.04 9.64 -11.73
CA LYS A 48 14.32 10.33 -11.45
C LYS A 48 14.62 10.41 -9.95
N GLN A 49 13.60 10.61 -9.13
CA GLN A 49 13.73 10.73 -7.67
C GLN A 49 13.64 9.35 -7.00
N PHE A 50 12.79 8.48 -7.54
CA PHE A 50 12.55 7.12 -7.04
C PHE A 50 12.77 6.12 -8.20
N PRO A 51 14.02 5.67 -8.45
CA PRO A 51 14.31 4.79 -9.58
C PRO A 51 13.52 3.49 -9.52
N PHE A 52 12.80 3.18 -10.62
CA PHE A 52 11.88 2.05 -10.69
C PHE A 52 12.52 0.71 -10.26
N LYS A 53 13.78 0.46 -10.62
CA LYS A 53 14.51 -0.77 -10.23
C LYS A 53 14.56 -1.03 -8.72
N TYR A 54 14.45 0.01 -7.89
CA TYR A 54 14.47 -0.09 -6.43
C TYR A 54 13.11 0.13 -5.79
N HIS A 55 12.16 0.72 -6.52
CA HIS A 55 10.87 1.19 -6.02
C HIS A 55 9.67 0.62 -6.78
N ALA A 56 9.84 -0.41 -7.61
CA ALA A 56 8.75 -0.99 -8.41
C ALA A 56 7.53 -1.35 -7.55
N ARG A 57 7.75 -1.93 -6.36
CA ARG A 57 6.68 -2.22 -5.40
C ARG A 57 6.00 -0.97 -4.88
N ASP A 58 6.78 0.05 -4.54
CA ASP A 58 6.25 1.31 -4.02
C ASP A 58 5.38 1.99 -5.09
N TYR A 59 5.74 1.92 -6.37
CA TYR A 59 4.87 2.40 -7.44
C TYR A 59 3.56 1.63 -7.57
N VAL A 60 3.59 0.30 -7.44
CA VAL A 60 2.36 -0.52 -7.46
C VAL A 60 1.46 -0.18 -6.27
N ILE A 61 2.00 -0.22 -5.05
CA ILE A 61 1.24 0.09 -3.82
C ILE A 61 0.69 1.52 -3.87
N GLY A 62 1.53 2.47 -4.27
CA GLY A 62 1.16 3.88 -4.35
C GLY A 62 0.07 4.16 -5.36
N SER A 63 0.15 3.56 -6.55
CA SER A 63 -0.85 3.76 -7.60
C SER A 63 -2.18 3.07 -7.26
N VAL A 64 -2.14 1.92 -6.57
CA VAL A 64 -3.35 1.29 -6.01
C VAL A 64 -4.03 2.23 -5.02
N ALA A 65 -3.27 2.78 -4.07
CA ALA A 65 -3.81 3.68 -3.04
C ALA A 65 -4.37 4.97 -3.65
N GLU A 66 -3.69 5.53 -4.66
CA GLU A 66 -4.15 6.68 -5.43
C GLU A 66 -5.47 6.39 -6.15
N SER A 67 -5.56 5.27 -6.87
CA SER A 67 -6.75 4.86 -7.62
C SER A 67 -7.98 4.66 -6.72
N GLU A 68 -7.78 4.06 -5.55
CA GLU A 68 -8.84 3.85 -4.56
C GLU A 68 -9.14 5.10 -3.72
N GLY A 69 -8.42 6.21 -3.92
CA GLY A 69 -8.55 7.42 -3.09
C GLY A 69 -8.32 7.17 -1.60
N SER A 70 -7.51 6.16 -1.28
CA SER A 70 -7.35 5.62 0.07
C SER A 70 -6.13 6.21 0.78
N TYR A 71 -6.14 6.17 2.12
CA TYR A 71 -4.98 6.59 2.90
C TYR A 71 -3.90 5.52 2.77
N LEU A 72 -2.65 5.94 2.58
CA LEU A 72 -1.52 5.03 2.59
C LEU A 72 -0.82 5.10 3.96
N ILE A 73 -0.97 4.03 4.74
CA ILE A 73 -0.36 3.89 6.06
C ILE A 73 0.93 3.06 5.92
N THR A 74 2.09 3.63 6.24
CA THR A 74 3.39 2.96 6.08
C THR A 74 4.50 3.60 6.91
N ASP A 75 5.44 2.81 7.41
CA ASP A 75 6.67 3.32 8.05
C ASP A 75 7.61 4.01 7.03
N ASN A 76 7.47 3.70 5.74
CA ASN A 76 8.34 4.20 4.68
C ASN A 76 7.78 5.46 3.98
N VAL A 77 7.17 6.38 4.73
CA VAL A 77 6.51 7.60 4.21
C VAL A 77 7.37 8.34 3.17
N LYS A 78 8.69 8.37 3.35
CA LYS A 78 9.63 9.04 2.43
C LYS A 78 9.60 8.49 1.00
N HIS A 79 9.37 7.20 0.81
CA HIS A 79 9.32 6.55 -0.51
C HIS A 79 8.04 6.92 -1.30
N PHE A 80 7.03 7.43 -0.59
CA PHE A 80 5.71 7.75 -1.13
C PHE A 80 5.44 9.25 -1.15
N ARG A 81 6.46 10.10 -0.95
CA ARG A 81 6.32 11.57 -0.97
C ARG A 81 5.69 12.09 -2.26
N TRP A 82 5.88 11.39 -3.38
CA TRP A 82 5.29 11.73 -4.67
C TRP A 82 3.74 11.61 -4.70
N LEU A 83 3.12 10.99 -3.67
CA LEU A 83 1.67 10.89 -3.49
C LEU A 83 1.07 11.95 -2.56
N SER A 84 1.90 12.72 -1.85
CA SER A 84 1.44 13.59 -0.75
C SER A 84 0.39 14.64 -1.14
N ASP A 85 0.40 15.09 -2.40
CA ASP A 85 -0.60 16.04 -2.93
C ASP A 85 -1.87 15.36 -3.47
N LYS A 86 -1.91 14.03 -3.50
CA LYS A 86 -3.00 13.23 -4.10
C LYS A 86 -3.82 12.49 -3.04
N ILE A 87 -3.13 11.86 -2.09
CA ILE A 87 -3.73 11.09 -0.99
C ILE A 87 -2.94 11.31 0.30
N PRO A 88 -3.57 11.16 1.48
CA PRO A 88 -2.83 11.16 2.74
C PRO A 88 -1.89 9.96 2.83
N VAL A 89 -0.61 10.24 3.09
CA VAL A 89 0.41 9.23 3.40
C VAL A 89 0.92 9.52 4.81
N MET A 90 0.84 8.53 5.71
CA MET A 90 1.21 8.73 7.12
C MET A 90 1.78 7.46 7.75
N ALA A 91 2.52 7.61 8.83
CA ALA A 91 3.01 6.50 9.63
C ALA A 91 1.86 5.84 10.42
N PRO A 92 1.96 4.55 10.81
CA PRO A 92 0.97 3.89 11.64
C PRO A 92 0.66 4.64 12.95
N GLU A 93 1.67 5.22 13.61
CA GLU A 93 1.50 5.96 14.86
C GLU A 93 0.69 7.24 14.64
N GLU A 94 0.93 7.93 13.52
CA GLU A 94 0.18 9.12 13.12
C GLU A 94 -1.28 8.75 12.84
N PHE A 95 -1.52 7.65 12.13
CA PHE A 95 -2.86 7.15 11.87
C PHE A 95 -3.61 6.85 13.17
N VAL A 96 -3.01 6.07 14.09
CA VAL A 96 -3.62 5.75 15.39
C VAL A 96 -3.94 7.03 16.18
N TYR A 97 -3.02 8.00 16.20
CA TYR A 97 -3.26 9.28 16.87
C TYR A 97 -4.48 10.02 16.31
N THR A 98 -4.68 10.02 14.98
CA THR A 98 -5.87 10.64 14.37
C THR A 98 -7.16 9.89 14.69
N CYS A 99 -7.13 8.56 14.75
CA CYS A 99 -8.29 7.75 15.15
C CYS A 99 -8.68 8.01 16.61
N VAL A 100 -7.71 8.06 17.51
CA VAL A 100 -7.95 8.33 18.93
C VAL A 100 -8.54 9.72 19.11
N LYS A 101 -7.98 10.77 18.49
CA LYS A 101 -8.52 12.13 18.60
C LYS A 101 -9.96 12.26 18.12
N LYS A 102 -10.35 11.56 17.06
CA LYS A 102 -11.74 11.57 16.56
C LYS A 102 -12.75 10.95 17.53
N ASN A 103 -12.31 10.13 18.48
CA ASN A 103 -13.18 9.49 19.49
C ASN A 103 -13.34 10.32 20.78
N TYR A 104 -12.72 11.49 20.88
CA TYR A 104 -12.81 12.40 22.03
C TYR A 104 -13.43 13.77 21.69
N ILE A 105 -14.06 13.91 20.51
CA ILE A 105 -14.82 15.10 20.08
C ILE A 105 -16.26 14.70 19.80
#